data_AF-W7Y4B8-F1
#
_entry.id   AF-W7Y4B8-F1
#
_cell.length_a   1.000
_cell.length_b   1.000
_cell.length_c   1.000
_cell.angle_alpha   90.00
_cell.angle_beta   90.00
_cell.angle_gamma   90.00
#
_symmetry.space_group_name_H-M   'P 1'
#
loop_
_entity.id
_entity.type
_entity.pdbx_description
1 polymer ?
#
loop_
_entity_poly.entity_id
_entity_poly.type
_entity_poly.pdbx_seq_one_letter_code
_entity_poly.pdbx_strand_id
1 'polypeptide(L)'
;MIRLVCVKIKVYVAILWLVLFSMLACQPRQQKSTMSQEERMRPKGSYQRNIKSVVTIECYDHYNRLLKRGYGFYISRNSLVTHLDLIKGSYKAKVTPVGTEDYSDVAGYLAYDIENNLVILKTWKENLHYLHLEKSIRHIPDSIAGLYRKSTKIYAPKVEVDRIEVDSTIHYFLSKKIASGLPAFTFLHHPVGMVLNQQTDSGKVCALIPSAEILALNKRRLKREKSIYDLRRKTNKVYPSYKEIKGFRIETTMGNIDIVLYNQTPVFRDNFIRLVSDHFYDSLLVHRVLKNFLIQTGAADSKYAGKDDLVGWQGPGYNLKTTTVPGLFHKRGAVAASKMPPERNPKDRSDGSQFYIVSGRIFSRDELKDIEKQKGIRFTPEQISTYNTLGGAPHLDGDYVVFGEVKAGMDVVDRIAAVETYAVDRPVDDIRIMHIDILKK
;
A
#
# COMPACT_ATOMS: atom_id res chain seq x y z
N MET A 1 37.29 60.81 -46.55
CA MET A 1 38.59 61.19 -47.16
C MET A 1 39.32 62.13 -46.21
N ILE A 2 40.67 62.12 -46.21
CA ILE A 2 41.56 63.31 -46.06
C ILE A 2 41.26 64.23 -44.84
N ARG A 3 41.97 64.02 -43.71
CA ARG A 3 43.20 64.72 -43.27
C ARG A 3 43.01 66.12 -42.63
N LEU A 4 43.53 66.22 -41.40
CA LEU A 4 44.38 67.30 -40.83
C LEU A 4 43.96 68.77 -41.01
N VAL A 5 43.61 69.46 -39.91
CA VAL A 5 44.52 70.26 -39.04
C VAL A 5 44.92 71.62 -39.64
N CYS A 6 44.58 72.69 -38.92
CA CYS A 6 45.24 73.99 -39.01
C CYS A 6 45.80 74.38 -37.64
N VAL A 7 46.85 75.22 -37.61
CA VAL A 7 47.78 75.38 -36.47
C VAL A 7 48.03 76.86 -36.17
N LYS A 8 48.08 77.23 -34.87
CA LYS A 8 49.06 78.14 -34.20
C LYS A 8 48.54 78.52 -32.78
N ILE A 9 49.21 78.19 -31.67
CA ILE A 9 50.44 78.79 -31.08
C ILE A 9 50.17 80.20 -30.50
N LYS A 10 50.50 80.59 -29.25
CA LYS A 10 50.91 79.94 -27.96
C LYS A 10 51.02 81.07 -26.89
N VAL A 11 51.03 80.72 -25.59
CA VAL A 11 51.79 81.28 -24.42
C VAL A 11 51.02 80.88 -23.14
N TYR A 12 51.41 79.81 -22.42
CA TYR A 12 52.28 79.79 -21.19
C TYR A 12 51.69 80.63 -20.03
N VAL A 13 51.55 80.15 -18.77
CA VAL A 13 52.39 79.35 -17.85
C VAL A 13 51.45 78.59 -16.87
N ALA A 14 51.67 77.40 -16.30
CA ALA A 14 52.58 76.25 -16.49
C ALA A 14 51.96 74.98 -15.84
N ILE A 15 52.73 73.92 -15.52
CA ILE A 15 52.24 72.55 -15.26
C ILE A 15 53.10 71.79 -14.20
N LEU A 16 52.44 70.93 -13.39
CA LEU A 16 52.95 69.80 -12.57
C LEU A 16 54.00 70.05 -11.45
N TRP A 17 53.93 69.25 -10.39
CA TRP A 17 54.87 68.12 -10.19
C TRP A 17 54.13 66.94 -9.53
N LEU A 18 54.68 65.74 -9.65
CA LEU A 18 54.00 64.46 -9.38
C LEU A 18 54.94 63.55 -8.54
N VAL A 19 54.38 62.43 -8.10
CA VAL A 19 55.02 61.14 -7.74
C VAL A 19 55.47 60.86 -6.28
N LEU A 20 54.93 59.74 -5.78
CA LEU A 20 55.60 58.59 -5.10
C LEU A 20 55.38 58.33 -3.59
N PHE A 21 54.58 57.29 -3.31
CA PHE A 21 54.62 56.30 -2.21
C PHE A 21 54.82 56.72 -0.74
N SER A 22 53.83 56.33 0.09
CA SER A 22 54.08 55.32 1.14
C SER A 22 52.81 54.50 1.44
N MET A 23 52.96 53.21 1.74
CA MET A 23 51.88 52.35 2.24
C MET A 23 51.97 52.26 3.76
N LEU A 24 50.84 52.32 4.48
CA LEU A 24 50.32 51.21 5.31
C LEU A 24 49.18 51.63 6.28
N ALA A 25 48.05 50.94 6.14
CA ALA A 25 47.11 50.48 7.18
C ALA A 25 46.72 51.38 8.38
N CYS A 26 45.43 51.72 8.47
CA CYS A 26 44.51 50.97 9.35
C CYS A 26 43.01 51.21 9.03
N GLN A 27 42.14 50.34 9.54
CA GLN A 27 40.80 50.06 9.00
C GLN A 27 39.65 50.97 9.49
N PRO A 28 38.56 51.13 8.72
CA PRO A 28 37.26 51.56 9.25
C PRO A 28 36.65 50.46 10.14
N ARG A 29 35.94 50.87 11.20
CA ARG A 29 35.29 49.98 12.18
C ARG A 29 34.37 48.95 11.51
N GLN A 30 34.60 47.66 11.77
CA GLN A 30 33.55 46.65 11.65
C GLN A 30 32.44 46.94 12.67
N GLN A 31 31.27 47.35 12.20
CA GLN A 31 30.05 47.22 12.97
C GLN A 31 29.73 45.72 13.07
N LYS A 32 30.13 45.08 14.18
CA LYS A 32 29.75 43.69 14.47
C LYS A 32 28.23 43.63 14.53
N SER A 33 27.61 43.08 13.48
CA SER A 33 26.20 42.75 13.49
C SER A 33 25.93 41.78 14.64
N THR A 34 25.16 42.23 15.62
CA THR A 34 24.78 41.39 16.76
C THR A 34 23.72 40.40 16.26
N MET A 35 24.17 39.29 15.65
CA MET A 35 23.30 38.19 15.21
C MET A 35 22.28 37.87 16.31
N SER A 36 21.01 37.83 15.94
CA SER A 36 19.92 37.58 16.90
C SER A 36 20.10 36.22 17.58
N GLN A 37 19.46 36.02 18.74
CA GLN A 37 19.49 34.71 19.42
C GLN A 37 19.00 33.57 18.50
N GLU A 38 17.98 33.83 17.67
CA GLU A 38 17.52 32.88 16.65
C GLU A 38 18.59 32.60 15.58
N GLU A 39 19.29 33.62 15.09
CA GLU A 39 20.36 33.44 14.10
C GLU A 39 21.55 32.65 14.64
N ARG A 40 21.84 32.77 15.93
CA ARG A 40 22.86 31.95 16.61
C ARG A 40 22.40 30.50 16.82
N MET A 41 21.10 30.25 16.91
CA MET A 41 20.52 28.91 17.05
C MET A 41 20.27 28.18 15.71
N ARG A 42 20.37 28.86 14.56
CA ARG A 42 20.23 28.24 13.22
C ARG A 42 21.25 27.07 13.05
N PRO A 43 20.78 25.82 12.86
CA PRO A 43 21.69 24.69 12.66
C PRO A 43 22.52 24.85 11.38
N LYS A 44 23.84 24.92 11.50
CA LYS A 44 24.75 25.06 10.35
C LYS A 44 24.87 23.74 9.57
N GLY A 45 23.93 23.50 8.66
CA GLY A 45 23.94 22.35 7.75
C GLY A 45 22.77 22.37 6.77
N SER A 46 22.90 21.66 5.65
CA SER A 46 21.74 21.40 4.80
C SER A 46 20.78 20.45 5.53
N TYR A 47 19.49 20.70 5.38
CA TYR A 47 18.39 19.89 5.92
C TYR A 47 18.59 18.36 5.69
N GLN A 48 19.23 18.01 4.58
CA GLN A 48 19.64 16.66 4.16
C GLN A 48 20.60 15.92 5.11
N ARG A 49 21.36 16.63 5.97
CA ARG A 49 22.33 16.04 6.91
C ARG A 49 21.78 15.78 8.31
N ASN A 50 20.69 16.46 8.70
CA ASN A 50 20.34 16.61 10.12
C ASN A 50 19.19 15.70 10.57
N ILE A 51 18.37 15.15 9.67
CA ILE A 51 17.21 14.31 9.99
C ILE A 51 17.46 12.87 9.54
N LYS A 52 18.03 12.06 10.45
CA LYS A 52 18.24 10.61 10.30
C LYS A 52 17.11 9.77 10.93
N SER A 53 16.09 10.44 11.46
CA SER A 53 15.11 9.93 12.43
C SER A 53 13.77 9.54 11.83
N VAL A 54 13.53 9.87 10.56
CA VAL A 54 12.34 9.41 9.82
C VAL A 54 12.54 7.97 9.40
N VAL A 55 11.48 7.16 9.51
CA VAL A 55 11.47 5.74 9.12
C VAL A 55 10.45 5.48 8.02
N THR A 56 10.73 4.50 7.16
CA THR A 56 9.70 3.72 6.51
C THR A 56 9.25 2.61 7.45
N ILE A 57 7.95 2.29 7.40
CA ILE A 57 7.33 1.25 8.21
C ILE A 57 6.66 0.25 7.28
N GLU A 58 7.01 -1.02 7.42
CA GLU A 58 6.44 -2.14 6.68
C GLU A 58 5.62 -2.99 7.66
N CYS A 59 4.31 -3.14 7.40
CA CYS A 59 3.40 -3.89 8.25
C CYS A 59 3.07 -5.24 7.61
N TYR A 60 3.02 -6.30 8.41
CA TYR A 60 2.82 -7.67 7.95
C TYR A 60 1.72 -8.39 8.74
N ASP A 61 1.11 -9.41 8.13
CA ASP A 61 0.23 -10.35 8.83
C ASP A 61 1.00 -11.52 9.48
N HIS A 62 0.26 -12.48 10.03
CA HIS A 62 0.82 -13.67 10.69
C HIS A 62 1.63 -14.57 9.75
N TYR A 63 1.39 -14.48 8.44
CA TYR A 63 2.09 -15.24 7.40
C TYR A 63 3.25 -14.46 6.78
N ASN A 64 3.72 -13.39 7.45
CA ASN A 64 4.75 -12.46 6.95
C ASN A 64 4.42 -11.82 5.58
N ARG A 65 3.14 -11.72 5.21
CA ARG A 65 2.72 -11.02 3.97
C ARG A 65 2.63 -9.52 4.24
N LEU A 66 3.27 -8.71 3.39
CA LEU A 66 3.22 -7.25 3.48
C LEU A 66 1.78 -6.76 3.28
N LEU A 67 1.23 -6.06 4.28
CA LEU A 67 -0.10 -5.47 4.29
C LEU A 67 -0.09 -4.00 3.85
N LYS A 68 0.79 -3.20 4.47
CA LYS A 68 0.83 -1.74 4.33
C LYS A 68 2.26 -1.23 4.41
N ARG A 69 2.52 -0.10 3.75
CA ARG A 69 3.73 0.71 3.90
C ARG A 69 3.35 2.15 4.23
N GLY A 70 4.14 2.79 5.07
CA GLY A 70 3.96 4.19 5.44
C GLY A 70 5.19 4.77 6.13
N TYR A 71 5.02 5.94 6.75
CA TYR A 71 6.10 6.66 7.39
C TYR A 71 5.85 6.88 8.88
N GLY A 72 6.93 7.17 9.61
CA GLY A 72 6.90 7.62 11.00
C GLY A 72 8.24 8.25 11.34
N PHE A 73 8.44 8.59 12.61
CA PHE A 73 9.74 9.09 13.08
C PHE A 73 10.01 8.77 14.55
N TYR A 74 11.27 8.54 14.88
CA TYR A 74 11.73 8.33 16.25
C TYR A 74 11.56 9.60 17.08
N ILE A 75 10.96 9.45 18.27
CA ILE A 75 10.77 10.51 19.28
C ILE A 75 11.62 10.26 20.55
N SER A 76 12.26 9.10 20.64
CA SER A 76 13.24 8.72 21.64
C SER A 76 14.19 7.66 21.03
N ARG A 77 15.17 7.19 21.79
CA ARG A 77 16.11 6.15 21.33
C ARG A 77 15.44 4.89 20.80
N ASN A 78 14.36 4.42 21.42
CA ASN A 78 13.68 3.17 21.03
C ASN A 78 12.17 3.33 20.85
N SER A 79 11.67 4.58 20.79
CA SER A 79 10.26 4.88 20.59
C SER A 79 10.06 5.77 19.38
N LEU A 80 9.08 5.44 18.54
CA LEU A 80 8.73 6.19 17.34
C LEU A 80 7.22 6.39 17.25
N VAL A 81 6.80 7.47 16.59
CA VAL A 81 5.40 7.78 16.33
C VAL A 81 5.04 7.52 14.87
N THR A 82 3.83 7.04 14.63
CA THR A 82 3.20 6.91 13.32
C THR A 82 1.68 6.91 13.48
N HIS A 83 0.95 6.70 12.38
CA HIS A 83 -0.51 6.61 12.39
C HIS A 83 -1.00 5.27 12.91
N LEU A 84 -2.03 5.29 13.76
CA LEU A 84 -2.63 4.09 14.32
C LEU A 84 -3.16 3.18 13.19
N ASP A 85 -3.85 3.73 12.20
CA ASP A 85 -4.39 2.97 11.06
C ASP A 85 -3.32 2.37 10.13
N LEU A 86 -2.06 2.79 10.21
CA LEU A 86 -0.96 2.11 9.50
C LEU A 86 -0.64 0.76 10.16
N ILE A 87 -0.57 0.74 11.49
CA ILE A 87 -0.17 -0.42 12.30
C ILE A 87 -1.34 -1.35 12.61
N LYS A 88 -2.52 -0.78 12.84
CA LYS A 88 -3.76 -1.49 13.16
C LYS A 88 -4.13 -2.46 12.04
N GLY A 89 -4.30 -3.73 12.42
CA GLY A 89 -4.44 -4.86 11.50
C GLY A 89 -3.18 -5.72 11.36
N SER A 90 -1.99 -5.19 11.67
CA SER A 90 -0.74 -5.95 11.58
C SER A 90 -0.61 -7.02 12.67
N TYR A 91 0.25 -7.99 12.41
CA TYR A 91 0.77 -8.98 13.37
C TYR A 91 2.23 -8.64 13.72
N LYS A 92 3.01 -8.28 12.71
CA LYS A 92 4.39 -7.83 12.80
C LYS A 92 4.56 -6.51 12.06
N ALA A 93 5.48 -5.65 12.53
CA ALA A 93 5.93 -4.48 11.79
C ALA A 93 7.45 -4.37 11.85
N LYS A 94 8.04 -3.88 10.76
CA LYS A 94 9.46 -3.61 10.57
C LYS A 94 9.62 -2.12 10.32
N VAL A 95 10.66 -1.51 10.89
CA VAL A 95 11.03 -0.12 10.62
C VAL A 95 12.46 0.00 10.10
N THR A 96 12.63 0.83 9.09
CA THR A 96 13.91 1.10 8.42
C THR A 96 14.11 2.62 8.37
N PRO A 97 15.20 3.18 8.94
CA PRO A 97 15.51 4.60 8.79
C PRO A 97 15.67 5.00 7.32
N VAL A 98 15.22 6.21 6.98
CA VAL A 98 15.18 6.65 5.58
C VAL A 98 16.59 6.86 5.03
N GLY A 99 16.93 6.06 4.01
CA GLY A 99 18.24 6.08 3.36
C GLY A 99 19.28 5.17 4.03
N THR A 100 18.83 4.18 4.81
CA THR A 100 19.63 3.03 5.24
C THR A 100 18.95 1.73 4.81
N GLU A 101 19.69 0.61 4.80
CA GLU A 101 19.12 -0.73 4.64
C GLU A 101 18.86 -1.42 6.00
N ASP A 102 19.55 -0.95 7.05
CA ASP A 102 19.37 -1.40 8.41
C ASP A 102 17.91 -1.28 8.88
N TYR A 103 17.46 -2.30 9.61
CA TYR A 103 16.11 -2.34 10.16
C TYR A 103 16.08 -2.83 11.61
N SER A 104 14.97 -2.48 12.27
CA SER A 104 14.55 -3.05 13.54
C SER A 104 13.11 -3.56 13.41
N ASP A 105 12.82 -4.68 14.04
CA ASP A 105 11.44 -5.09 14.27
C ASP A 105 10.82 -4.23 15.38
N VAL A 106 9.51 -4.03 15.28
CA VAL A 106 8.67 -3.39 16.31
C VAL A 106 8.41 -4.41 17.42
N ALA A 107 8.80 -4.06 18.65
CA ALA A 107 8.60 -4.86 19.85
C ALA A 107 7.14 -4.83 20.33
N GLY A 108 6.47 -3.70 20.12
CA GLY A 108 5.09 -3.47 20.56
C GLY A 108 4.69 -2.01 20.45
N TYR A 109 3.56 -1.65 21.05
CA TYR A 109 3.15 -0.26 21.26
C TYR A 109 3.24 0.15 22.73
N LEU A 110 3.51 1.43 22.96
CA LEU A 110 3.58 2.05 24.28
C LEU A 110 2.39 2.96 24.55
N ALA A 111 1.76 3.53 23.52
CA ALA A 111 0.56 4.36 23.64
C ALA A 111 -0.17 4.41 22.29
N TYR A 112 -1.48 4.67 22.30
CA TYR A 112 -2.23 5.04 21.09
C TYR A 112 -3.33 6.03 21.43
N ASP A 113 -3.77 6.76 20.40
CA ASP A 113 -4.88 7.70 20.43
C ASP A 113 -5.73 7.41 19.18
N ILE A 114 -7.03 7.19 19.38
CA ILE A 114 -7.97 6.88 18.29
C ILE A 114 -8.41 8.17 17.60
N GLU A 115 -8.65 9.24 18.35
CA GLU A 115 -9.19 10.52 17.87
C GLU A 115 -8.15 11.21 16.98
N ASN A 116 -6.90 11.27 17.46
CA ASN A 116 -5.77 11.82 16.70
C ASN A 116 -5.12 10.82 15.73
N ASN A 117 -5.63 9.58 15.62
CA ASN A 117 -5.05 8.49 14.82
C ASN A 117 -3.54 8.26 15.09
N LEU A 118 -3.09 8.37 16.35
CA LEU A 118 -1.67 8.23 16.72
C LEU A 118 -1.36 6.87 17.34
N VAL A 119 -0.14 6.37 17.10
CA VAL A 119 0.45 5.28 17.89
C VAL A 119 1.93 5.53 18.15
N ILE A 120 2.36 5.31 19.39
CA ILE A 120 3.77 5.25 19.77
C ILE A 120 4.19 3.79 19.83
N LEU A 121 5.11 3.41 18.95
CA LEU A 121 5.71 2.08 18.87
C LEU A 121 7.04 2.03 19.61
N LYS A 122 7.41 0.84 20.09
CA LYS A 122 8.73 0.52 20.60
C LYS A 122 9.49 -0.37 19.63
N THR A 123 10.78 -0.15 19.46
CA THR A 123 11.68 -0.97 18.63
C THR A 123 12.64 -1.79 19.50
N TRP A 124 13.10 -2.93 18.99
CA TRP A 124 14.11 -3.74 19.67
C TRP A 124 15.49 -3.10 19.68
N LYS A 125 15.89 -2.44 18.57
CA LYS A 125 17.15 -1.69 18.47
C LYS A 125 16.94 -0.22 18.82
N GLU A 126 17.95 0.40 19.43
CA GLU A 126 18.02 1.85 19.60
C GLU A 126 18.44 2.54 18.29
N ASN A 127 17.85 3.71 18.03
CA ASN A 127 18.34 4.71 17.08
C ASN A 127 18.90 5.90 17.88
N LEU A 128 20.22 6.10 17.81
CA LEU A 128 20.92 7.20 18.48
C LEU A 128 20.63 8.58 17.86
N HIS A 129 19.94 8.62 16.72
CA HIS A 129 19.61 9.84 15.97
C HIS A 129 18.09 9.99 15.85
N TYR A 130 17.41 10.26 16.97
CA TYR A 130 15.95 10.50 17.04
C TYR A 130 15.58 11.98 16.81
N LEU A 131 14.31 12.29 16.48
CA LEU A 131 13.82 13.68 16.50
C LEU A 131 13.49 14.06 17.94
N HIS A 132 14.06 15.17 18.39
CA HIS A 132 13.65 15.82 19.63
C HIS A 132 12.38 16.63 19.35
N LEU A 133 11.24 16.15 19.86
CA LEU A 133 10.02 16.96 19.89
C LEU A 133 10.15 18.02 20.99
N GLU A 134 10.14 19.29 20.59
CA GLU A 134 10.12 20.41 21.52
C GLU A 134 8.73 20.59 22.14
N LYS A 135 8.69 21.07 23.38
CA LYS A 135 7.44 21.26 24.13
C LYS A 135 6.50 22.20 23.39
N SER A 136 5.24 21.81 23.30
CA SER A 136 4.07 22.53 22.77
C SER A 136 4.39 23.92 22.18
N ILE A 137 4.66 23.94 20.88
CA ILE A 137 4.71 25.18 20.11
C ILE A 137 3.30 25.78 20.18
N ARG A 138 3.15 26.91 20.89
CA ARG A 138 1.83 27.48 21.24
C ARG A 138 1.01 27.89 20.01
N HIS A 139 1.69 28.22 18.92
CA HIS A 139 1.09 28.63 17.65
C HIS A 139 1.88 27.98 16.51
N ILE A 140 1.22 27.16 15.70
CA ILE A 140 1.83 26.63 14.47
C ILE A 140 1.94 27.80 13.49
N PRO A 141 3.09 28.06 12.86
CA PRO A 141 3.22 29.14 11.90
C PRO A 141 2.34 28.93 10.65
N ASP A 142 1.85 30.02 10.07
CA ASP A 142 1.03 30.05 8.83
C ASP A 142 1.67 29.33 7.63
N SER A 143 2.97 29.02 7.72
CA SER A 143 3.63 28.14 6.77
C SER A 143 4.74 27.30 7.38
N ILE A 144 4.85 26.07 6.88
CA ILE A 144 5.78 25.03 7.34
C ILE A 144 6.57 24.48 6.16
N ALA A 145 7.67 23.78 6.46
CA ALA A 145 8.46 23.05 5.49
C ALA A 145 8.37 21.54 5.77
N GLY A 146 8.23 20.75 4.71
CA GLY A 146 8.41 19.30 4.77
C GLY A 146 9.81 18.86 4.33
N LEU A 147 10.03 17.54 4.26
CA LEU A 147 11.36 16.98 4.00
C LEU A 147 11.81 17.18 2.53
N TYR A 148 12.94 17.86 2.30
CA TYR A 148 13.61 17.96 0.99
C TYR A 148 14.95 17.18 0.98
N ARG A 149 14.97 16.02 0.31
CA ARG A 149 16.17 15.19 0.13
C ARG A 149 16.26 14.69 -1.31
N LYS A 150 17.06 15.40 -2.11
CA LYS A 150 17.26 15.17 -3.56
C LYS A 150 17.65 13.73 -3.91
N SER A 151 18.46 13.07 -3.08
CA SER A 151 18.94 11.69 -3.31
C SER A 151 17.90 10.60 -3.02
N THR A 152 16.93 10.84 -2.13
CA THR A 152 15.90 9.83 -1.77
C THR A 152 14.51 10.18 -2.29
N LYS A 153 14.41 11.18 -3.19
CA LYS A 153 13.18 11.72 -3.79
C LYS A 153 12.07 12.10 -2.79
N ILE A 154 12.41 12.41 -1.54
CA ILE A 154 11.43 12.99 -0.61
C ILE A 154 11.46 14.48 -0.84
N TYR A 155 10.37 15.00 -1.38
CA TYR A 155 10.21 16.38 -1.77
C TYR A 155 8.92 16.93 -1.19
N ALA A 156 9.03 17.89 -0.28
CA ALA A 156 7.93 18.73 0.13
C ALA A 156 8.38 20.20 0.04
N PRO A 157 7.66 21.05 -0.70
CA PRO A 157 7.94 22.48 -0.75
C PRO A 157 7.53 23.14 0.58
N LYS A 158 7.71 24.47 0.67
CA LYS A 158 6.93 25.30 1.61
C LYS A 158 5.43 25.05 1.39
N VAL A 159 4.70 24.85 2.47
CA VAL A 159 3.25 24.61 2.50
C VAL A 159 2.62 25.59 3.47
N GLU A 160 1.47 26.15 3.11
CA GLU A 160 0.67 27.00 4.00
C GLU A 160 -0.19 26.14 4.92
N VAL A 161 -0.45 26.68 6.11
CA VAL A 161 -1.23 26.01 7.16
C VAL A 161 -2.50 26.82 7.40
N ASP A 162 -3.63 26.29 6.96
CA ASP A 162 -4.94 26.88 7.22
C ASP A 162 -5.40 26.44 8.62
N ARG A 163 -5.58 27.42 9.52
CA ARG A 163 -6.10 27.20 10.88
C ARG A 163 -7.61 27.40 10.88
N ILE A 164 -8.35 26.36 11.26
CA ILE A 164 -9.82 26.42 11.41
C ILE A 164 -10.17 25.97 12.83
N GLU A 165 -11.03 26.71 13.51
CA GLU A 165 -11.53 26.38 14.84
C GLU A 165 -12.99 25.89 14.73
N VAL A 166 -13.25 24.68 15.21
CA VAL A 166 -14.57 24.02 15.18
C VAL A 166 -14.81 23.42 16.55
N ASP A 167 -15.94 23.74 17.19
CA ASP A 167 -16.31 23.21 18.52
C ASP A 167 -15.18 23.29 19.57
N SER A 168 -14.53 24.47 19.67
CA SER A 168 -13.35 24.73 20.52
C SER A 168 -12.10 23.89 20.21
N THR A 169 -12.09 23.12 19.12
CA THR A 169 -10.96 22.33 18.64
C THR A 169 -10.28 23.02 17.46
N ILE A 170 -8.97 23.18 17.51
CA ILE A 170 -8.18 23.83 16.46
C ILE A 170 -7.62 22.78 15.51
N HIS A 171 -8.06 22.84 14.25
CA HIS A 171 -7.56 22.01 13.16
C HIS A 171 -6.59 22.80 12.28
N TYR A 172 -5.58 22.09 11.78
CA TYR A 172 -4.52 22.64 10.93
C TYR A 172 -4.49 21.87 9.61
N PHE A 173 -4.96 22.48 8.53
CA PHE A 173 -4.97 21.90 7.19
C PHE A 173 -3.77 22.39 6.37
N LEU A 174 -3.32 21.57 5.43
CA LEU A 174 -2.14 21.81 4.63
C LEU A 174 -2.53 22.00 3.17
N SER A 175 -2.16 23.15 2.57
CA SER A 175 -2.52 23.50 1.20
C SER A 175 -1.98 22.55 0.11
N LYS A 176 -1.14 21.58 0.48
CA LYS A 176 -0.54 20.57 -0.41
C LYS A 176 -0.60 19.17 0.18
N LYS A 177 -0.86 18.18 -0.68
CA LYS A 177 -0.86 16.75 -0.34
C LYS A 177 0.57 16.29 -0.05
N ILE A 178 0.84 15.90 1.20
CA ILE A 178 2.09 15.31 1.66
C ILE A 178 1.84 13.84 2.06
N ALA A 179 2.86 12.98 2.08
CA ALA A 179 2.68 11.59 2.51
C ALA A 179 2.42 11.50 4.03
N SER A 180 1.39 10.74 4.40
CA SER A 180 0.98 10.52 5.79
C SER A 180 2.10 9.87 6.62
N GLY A 181 2.36 10.42 7.80
CA GLY A 181 3.33 9.90 8.78
C GLY A 181 4.70 10.58 8.70
N LEU A 182 4.90 11.50 7.76
CA LEU A 182 6.07 12.36 7.73
C LEU A 182 5.98 13.46 8.80
N PRO A 183 7.08 13.79 9.51
CA PRO A 183 7.13 14.98 10.35
C PRO A 183 7.13 16.25 9.50
N ALA A 184 6.52 17.30 10.03
CA ALA A 184 6.58 18.65 9.50
C ALA A 184 7.44 19.55 10.38
N PHE A 185 8.04 20.61 9.81
CA PHE A 185 9.03 21.45 10.48
C PHE A 185 8.80 22.94 10.25
N THR A 186 9.29 23.77 11.16
CA THR A 186 9.49 25.20 10.90
C THR A 186 10.66 25.42 9.94
N PHE A 187 10.82 26.65 9.42
CA PHE A 187 12.02 27.06 8.65
C PHE A 187 13.33 26.99 9.45
N LEU A 188 13.24 26.95 10.79
CA LEU A 188 14.37 26.75 11.70
C LEU A 188 14.65 25.26 11.99
N HIS A 189 13.91 24.36 11.33
CA HIS A 189 13.99 22.89 11.45
C HIS A 189 13.49 22.29 12.78
N HIS A 190 12.74 23.05 13.59
CA HIS A 190 12.06 22.49 14.76
C HIS A 190 10.83 21.67 14.32
N PRO A 191 10.64 20.42 14.79
CA PRO A 191 9.50 19.60 14.39
C PRO A 191 8.20 20.13 15.02
N VAL A 192 7.23 20.50 14.18
CA VAL A 192 5.93 21.06 14.61
C VAL A 192 4.85 20.00 14.81
N GLY A 193 5.00 18.81 14.22
CA GLY A 193 3.96 17.79 14.22
C GLY A 193 4.15 16.71 13.16
N MET A 194 3.09 15.94 12.89
CA MET A 194 3.06 14.85 11.91
C MET A 194 1.91 15.03 10.91
N VAL A 195 2.20 14.83 9.61
CA VAL A 195 1.19 14.92 8.54
C VAL A 195 0.24 13.73 8.61
N LEU A 196 -1.07 13.99 8.59
CA LEU A 196 -2.16 13.03 8.50
C LEU A 196 -3.00 13.29 7.24
N ASN A 197 -3.19 12.28 6.40
CA ASN A 197 -4.15 12.34 5.29
C ASN A 197 -5.47 11.69 5.70
N GLN A 198 -6.58 12.41 5.54
CA GLN A 198 -7.93 11.92 5.82
C GLN A 198 -8.80 11.95 4.56
N GLN A 199 -9.81 11.08 4.53
CA GLN A 199 -10.89 11.12 3.55
C GLN A 199 -12.10 11.78 4.21
N THR A 200 -12.63 12.83 3.59
CA THR A 200 -13.89 13.50 3.92
C THR A 200 -14.86 13.34 2.76
N ASP A 201 -16.11 13.72 2.97
CA ASP A 201 -17.15 13.74 1.93
C ASP A 201 -16.79 14.73 0.81
N SER A 202 -16.09 15.82 1.15
CA SER A 202 -15.52 16.81 0.23
C SER A 202 -14.20 16.37 -0.45
N GLY A 203 -13.70 15.16 -0.17
CA GLY A 203 -12.50 14.59 -0.80
C GLY A 203 -11.35 14.30 0.16
N LYS A 204 -10.10 14.31 -0.32
CA LYS A 204 -8.93 14.00 0.51
C LYS A 204 -8.26 15.26 1.04
N VAL A 205 -8.32 15.45 2.35
CA VAL A 205 -7.66 16.54 3.07
C VAL A 205 -6.31 16.10 3.66
N CYS A 206 -5.39 17.05 3.75
CA CYS A 206 -4.07 16.89 4.35
C CYS A 206 -4.06 17.75 5.62
N ALA A 207 -3.82 17.16 6.78
CA ALA A 207 -3.87 17.82 8.07
C ALA A 207 -2.55 17.62 8.85
N LEU A 208 -2.32 18.46 9.85
CA LEU A 208 -1.16 18.41 10.73
C LEU A 208 -1.59 18.06 12.16
N ILE A 209 -1.12 16.94 12.68
CA ILE A 209 -1.24 16.58 14.10
C ILE A 209 -0.13 17.32 14.87
N PRO A 210 -0.43 18.24 15.80
CA PRO A 210 0.58 19.01 16.51
C PRO A 210 1.55 18.16 17.35
N SER A 211 2.79 18.62 17.53
CA SER A 211 3.76 18.00 18.42
C SER A 211 3.28 17.96 19.89
N ALA A 212 2.40 18.88 20.28
CA ALA A 212 1.73 18.91 21.57
C ALA A 212 0.95 17.61 21.84
N GLU A 213 0.18 17.10 20.87
CA GLU A 213 -0.61 15.87 21.00
C GLU A 213 0.29 14.64 21.10
N ILE A 214 1.34 14.58 20.28
CA ILE A 214 2.33 13.50 20.33
C ILE A 214 3.03 13.47 21.70
N LEU A 215 3.34 14.64 22.27
CA LEU A 215 3.91 14.75 23.62
C LEU A 215 2.89 14.42 24.72
N ALA A 216 1.62 14.79 24.56
CA ALA A 216 0.55 14.43 25.50
C ALA A 216 0.35 12.91 25.54
N LEU A 217 0.32 12.26 24.37
CA LEU A 217 0.27 10.80 24.24
C LEU A 217 1.51 10.13 24.86
N ASN A 218 2.71 10.65 24.61
CA ASN A 218 3.96 10.11 25.16
C ASN A 218 4.02 10.19 26.70
N LYS A 219 3.40 11.20 27.32
CA LYS A 219 3.25 11.27 28.80
C LYS A 219 2.36 10.16 29.36
N ARG A 220 1.35 9.73 28.59
CA ARG A 220 0.38 8.67 28.96
C ARG A 220 0.86 7.25 28.62
N ARG A 221 2.14 7.09 28.25
CA ARG A 221 2.68 5.81 27.79
C ARG A 221 2.71 4.72 28.87
N LEU A 222 2.52 3.48 28.43
CA LEU A 222 2.67 2.27 29.23
C LEU A 222 4.12 2.10 29.71
N LYS A 223 4.30 1.53 30.91
CA LYS A 223 5.62 1.18 31.47
C LYS A 223 6.30 0.03 30.71
N ARG A 224 5.51 -0.85 30.08
CA ARG A 224 5.94 -1.94 29.20
C ARG A 224 5.04 -1.94 27.96
N GLU A 225 5.63 -2.28 26.83
CA GLU A 225 4.95 -2.44 25.57
C GLU A 225 3.90 -3.56 25.61
N LYS A 226 2.84 -3.37 24.83
CA LYS A 226 1.85 -4.41 24.50
C LYS A 226 2.00 -4.80 23.03
N SER A 227 1.49 -5.98 22.65
CA SER A 227 1.64 -6.45 21.27
C SER A 227 0.88 -5.55 20.31
N ILE A 228 1.48 -5.20 19.16
CA ILE A 228 0.75 -4.48 18.08
C ILE A 228 -0.45 -5.29 17.55
N TYR A 229 -0.48 -6.61 17.80
CA TYR A 229 -1.64 -7.45 17.58
C TYR A 229 -2.88 -6.98 18.35
N ASP A 230 -2.72 -6.43 19.56
CA ASP A 230 -3.82 -5.94 20.39
C ASP A 230 -4.46 -4.65 19.83
N LEU A 231 -3.76 -3.93 18.93
CA LEU A 231 -4.27 -2.73 18.26
C LEU A 231 -5.22 -3.04 17.11
N ARG A 232 -5.30 -4.31 16.68
CA ARG A 232 -6.38 -4.75 15.78
C ARG A 232 -7.71 -4.37 16.42
N ARG A 233 -8.69 -3.93 15.61
CA ARG A 233 -10.08 -4.14 16.04
C ARG A 233 -10.18 -5.64 16.31
N LYS A 234 -10.46 -6.02 17.57
CA LYS A 234 -10.98 -7.36 17.86
C LYS A 234 -12.33 -7.43 17.17
N THR A 235 -12.31 -7.77 15.89
CA THR A 235 -13.49 -8.31 15.24
C THR A 235 -13.74 -9.62 15.99
N ASN A 236 -14.76 -9.64 16.85
CA ASN A 236 -15.18 -10.86 17.54
C ASN A 236 -15.73 -11.92 16.55
N LYS A 237 -15.69 -11.64 15.24
CA LYS A 237 -15.71 -12.61 14.14
C LYS A 237 -14.62 -13.67 14.34
N VAL A 238 -14.99 -14.73 15.04
CA VAL A 238 -14.34 -16.04 14.95
C VAL A 238 -14.80 -16.67 13.64
N TYR A 239 -13.86 -16.91 12.72
CA TYR A 239 -14.16 -17.64 11.49
C TYR A 239 -14.32 -19.13 11.82
N PRO A 240 -15.29 -19.84 11.20
CA PRO A 240 -15.48 -21.26 11.44
C PRO A 240 -14.22 -22.05 11.07
N SER A 241 -13.91 -23.05 11.88
CA SER A 241 -12.77 -23.94 11.63
C SER A 241 -13.03 -24.75 10.36
N TYR A 242 -12.05 -24.83 9.44
CA TYR A 242 -12.17 -25.71 8.26
C TYR A 242 -12.45 -27.18 8.63
N LYS A 243 -12.16 -27.58 9.88
CA LYS A 243 -12.47 -28.93 10.40
C LYS A 243 -13.96 -29.16 10.60
N GLU A 244 -14.76 -28.11 10.78
CA GLU A 244 -16.22 -28.14 10.99
C GLU A 244 -17.00 -27.93 9.68
N ILE A 245 -16.31 -27.55 8.60
CA ILE A 245 -16.90 -27.28 7.30
C ILE A 245 -16.89 -28.56 6.46
N LYS A 246 -18.05 -28.89 5.88
CA LYS A 246 -18.27 -29.96 4.91
C LYS A 246 -18.09 -29.47 3.47
N GLY A 247 -18.52 -28.24 3.19
CA GLY A 247 -18.45 -27.61 1.87
C GLY A 247 -19.06 -26.21 1.90
N PHE A 248 -19.34 -25.67 0.71
CA PHE A 248 -19.98 -24.37 0.51
C PHE A 248 -21.06 -24.50 -0.55
N ARG A 249 -22.16 -23.78 -0.37
CA ARG A 249 -23.21 -23.65 -1.37
C ARG A 249 -23.15 -22.26 -1.97
N ILE A 250 -22.86 -22.18 -3.26
CA ILE A 250 -22.89 -20.93 -4.03
C ILE A 250 -24.31 -20.82 -4.60
N GLU A 251 -25.12 -19.93 -4.04
CA GLU A 251 -26.45 -19.66 -4.58
C GLU A 251 -26.34 -18.61 -5.69
N THR A 252 -26.85 -18.93 -6.89
CA THR A 252 -26.81 -18.03 -8.05
C THR A 252 -28.20 -17.82 -8.62
N THR A 253 -28.38 -16.75 -9.39
CA THR A 253 -29.63 -16.50 -10.13
C THR A 253 -30.00 -17.60 -11.15
N MET A 254 -29.12 -18.58 -11.42
CA MET A 254 -29.38 -19.74 -12.30
C MET A 254 -29.45 -21.09 -11.55
N GLY A 255 -29.34 -21.09 -10.22
CA GLY A 255 -29.35 -22.27 -9.36
C GLY A 255 -28.12 -22.40 -8.46
N ASN A 256 -28.05 -23.50 -7.72
CA ASN A 256 -27.07 -23.69 -6.64
C ASN A 256 -25.92 -24.61 -7.06
N ILE A 257 -24.69 -24.21 -6.71
CA ILE A 257 -23.47 -24.99 -6.96
C ILE A 257 -22.81 -25.31 -5.61
N ASP A 258 -22.76 -26.58 -5.24
CA ASP A 258 -22.12 -27.02 -4.01
C ASP A 258 -20.65 -27.40 -4.29
N ILE A 259 -19.70 -26.77 -3.58
CA ILE A 259 -18.26 -27.00 -3.72
C ILE A 259 -17.62 -27.49 -2.42
N VAL A 260 -16.47 -28.15 -2.53
CA VAL A 260 -15.57 -28.44 -1.40
C VAL A 260 -14.18 -27.89 -1.67
N LEU A 261 -13.44 -27.56 -0.61
CA LEU A 261 -12.10 -26.99 -0.71
C LEU A 261 -11.04 -27.99 -0.25
N TYR A 262 -9.89 -27.98 -0.92
CA TYR A 262 -8.78 -28.87 -0.64
C TYR A 262 -7.94 -28.38 0.54
N ASN A 263 -7.56 -29.31 1.44
CA ASN A 263 -6.74 -29.01 2.61
C ASN A 263 -5.26 -28.80 2.27
N GLN A 264 -4.84 -29.28 1.10
CA GLN A 264 -3.50 -29.16 0.53
C GLN A 264 -3.16 -27.71 0.11
N THR A 265 -4.18 -26.86 -0.07
CA THR A 265 -4.05 -25.44 -0.44
C THR A 265 -4.57 -24.52 0.67
N PRO A 266 -4.04 -24.60 1.91
CA PRO A 266 -4.62 -23.95 3.09
C PRO A 266 -4.71 -22.43 2.96
N VAL A 267 -3.73 -21.79 2.28
CA VAL A 267 -3.72 -20.35 2.04
C VAL A 267 -4.93 -19.86 1.23
N PHE A 268 -5.43 -20.68 0.29
CA PHE A 268 -6.61 -20.36 -0.52
C PHE A 268 -7.89 -20.77 0.21
N ARG A 269 -7.92 -21.96 0.82
CA ARG A 269 -9.03 -22.46 1.64
C ARG A 269 -9.41 -21.49 2.75
N ASP A 270 -8.45 -21.10 3.59
CA ASP A 270 -8.68 -20.24 4.76
C ASP A 270 -9.03 -18.81 4.35
N ASN A 271 -8.51 -18.36 3.20
CA ASN A 271 -8.88 -17.09 2.59
C ASN A 271 -10.35 -17.10 2.09
N PHE A 272 -10.78 -18.19 1.43
CA PHE A 272 -12.16 -18.34 0.96
C PHE A 272 -13.15 -18.41 2.13
N ILE A 273 -12.85 -19.21 3.16
CA ILE A 273 -13.63 -19.26 4.43
C ILE A 273 -13.84 -17.85 4.99
N ARG A 274 -12.77 -17.05 5.05
CA ARG A 274 -12.82 -15.67 5.56
C ARG A 274 -13.72 -14.79 4.69
N LEU A 275 -13.54 -14.79 3.37
CA LEU A 275 -14.31 -13.96 2.44
C LEU A 275 -15.80 -14.32 2.44
N VAL A 276 -16.14 -15.62 2.52
CA VAL A 276 -17.53 -16.07 2.69
C VAL A 276 -18.11 -15.58 4.01
N SER A 277 -17.39 -15.77 5.13
CA SER A 277 -17.82 -15.30 6.46
C SER A 277 -17.88 -13.76 6.60
N ASP A 278 -17.31 -13.04 5.63
CA ASP A 278 -17.36 -11.59 5.50
C ASP A 278 -18.42 -11.10 4.51
N HIS A 279 -19.26 -12.00 3.95
CA HIS A 279 -20.27 -11.67 2.93
C HIS A 279 -19.68 -10.93 1.71
N PHE A 280 -18.43 -11.26 1.39
CA PHE A 280 -17.70 -10.59 0.32
C PHE A 280 -18.30 -10.91 -1.06
N TYR A 281 -18.67 -12.18 -1.27
CA TYR A 281 -19.16 -12.69 -2.55
C TYR A 281 -20.60 -12.32 -2.88
N ASP A 282 -21.37 -11.87 -1.89
CA ASP A 282 -22.79 -11.56 -2.00
C ASP A 282 -23.03 -10.46 -3.06
N SER A 283 -23.99 -10.67 -3.96
CA SER A 283 -24.32 -9.84 -5.12
C SER A 283 -23.23 -9.67 -6.21
N LEU A 284 -22.09 -10.37 -6.15
CA LEU A 284 -21.06 -10.31 -7.21
C LEU A 284 -21.51 -11.00 -8.51
N LEU A 285 -20.98 -10.56 -9.65
CA LEU A 285 -21.28 -11.17 -10.96
C LEU A 285 -20.42 -12.41 -11.25
N VAL A 286 -20.99 -13.35 -11.98
CA VAL A 286 -20.24 -14.20 -12.91
C VAL A 286 -19.89 -13.32 -14.11
N HIS A 287 -18.76 -12.63 -14.02
CA HIS A 287 -18.39 -11.55 -14.94
C HIS A 287 -17.73 -12.05 -16.23
N ARG A 288 -17.36 -13.33 -16.30
CA ARG A 288 -16.75 -13.93 -17.50
C ARG A 288 -17.19 -15.38 -17.66
N VAL A 289 -17.57 -15.74 -18.88
CA VAL A 289 -18.02 -17.08 -19.26
C VAL A 289 -17.36 -17.50 -20.57
N LEU A 290 -16.67 -18.64 -20.55
CA LEU A 290 -16.05 -19.23 -21.73
C LEU A 290 -16.61 -20.63 -21.94
N LYS A 291 -17.46 -20.77 -22.96
CA LYS A 291 -18.07 -22.04 -23.37
C LYS A 291 -17.01 -23.11 -23.57
N ASN A 292 -17.31 -24.32 -23.10
CA ASN A 292 -16.39 -25.47 -23.13
C ASN A 292 -15.07 -25.26 -22.35
N PHE A 293 -15.03 -24.28 -21.43
CA PHE A 293 -13.83 -23.95 -20.67
C PHE A 293 -14.12 -23.60 -19.20
N LEU A 294 -14.63 -22.41 -18.87
CA LEU A 294 -14.82 -21.98 -17.47
C LEU A 294 -15.87 -20.89 -17.28
N ILE A 295 -16.30 -20.72 -16.03
CA ILE A 295 -17.09 -19.58 -15.55
C ILE A 295 -16.27 -18.88 -14.44
N GLN A 296 -16.20 -17.55 -14.42
CA GLN A 296 -15.34 -16.77 -13.50
C GLN A 296 -16.15 -15.75 -12.70
N THR A 297 -15.86 -15.65 -11.40
CA THR A 297 -16.53 -14.73 -10.46
C THR A 297 -15.54 -14.20 -9.40
N GLY A 298 -16.04 -13.52 -8.37
CA GLY A 298 -15.26 -13.04 -7.23
C GLY A 298 -14.57 -11.68 -7.43
N ALA A 299 -14.95 -10.91 -8.46
CA ALA A 299 -14.38 -9.59 -8.73
C ALA A 299 -15.13 -8.49 -7.94
N ALA A 300 -14.41 -7.70 -7.15
CA ALA A 300 -14.98 -6.74 -6.21
C ALA A 300 -15.72 -5.58 -6.90
N ASP A 301 -15.24 -5.18 -8.08
CA ASP A 301 -15.84 -4.15 -8.93
C ASP A 301 -17.23 -4.53 -9.47
N SER A 302 -17.56 -5.83 -9.49
CA SER A 302 -18.83 -6.32 -10.02
C SER A 302 -20.05 -6.15 -9.10
N LYS A 303 -19.89 -5.83 -7.81
CA LYS A 303 -20.99 -5.85 -6.82
C LYS A 303 -22.15 -4.92 -7.19
N TYR A 304 -21.83 -3.71 -7.65
CA TYR A 304 -22.80 -2.67 -8.01
C TYR A 304 -22.73 -2.30 -9.49
N ALA A 305 -22.08 -3.13 -10.30
CA ALA A 305 -21.93 -2.88 -11.73
C ALA A 305 -23.28 -2.97 -12.46
N GLY A 306 -23.52 -2.03 -13.36
CA GLY A 306 -24.57 -2.06 -14.36
C GLY A 306 -24.19 -2.89 -15.58
N LYS A 307 -25.08 -2.90 -16.58
CA LYS A 307 -24.95 -3.73 -17.79
C LYS A 307 -23.68 -3.44 -18.61
N ASP A 308 -23.35 -2.16 -18.77
CA ASP A 308 -22.26 -1.72 -19.66
C ASP A 308 -20.90 -1.53 -18.96
N ASP A 309 -20.84 -1.76 -17.64
CA ASP A 309 -19.61 -1.59 -16.85
C ASP A 309 -18.54 -2.65 -17.17
N LEU A 310 -17.28 -2.21 -17.26
CA LEU A 310 -16.12 -3.09 -17.39
C LEU A 310 -15.67 -3.57 -16.00
N VAL A 311 -15.90 -4.86 -15.72
CA VAL A 311 -15.65 -5.53 -14.44
C VAL A 311 -14.61 -6.65 -14.57
N GLY A 312 -14.15 -7.22 -13.45
CA GLY A 312 -13.16 -8.30 -13.45
C GLY A 312 -11.72 -7.82 -13.16
N TRP A 313 -11.52 -6.54 -12.87
CA TRP A 313 -10.19 -5.94 -12.68
C TRP A 313 -9.80 -5.79 -11.21
N GLN A 314 -10.76 -5.86 -10.29
CA GLN A 314 -10.53 -5.70 -8.85
C GLN A 314 -10.77 -6.99 -8.06
N GLY A 315 -9.83 -7.30 -7.17
CA GLY A 315 -9.97 -8.29 -6.10
C GLY A 315 -10.24 -7.62 -4.73
N PRO A 316 -9.91 -8.26 -3.59
CA PRO A 316 -10.22 -7.77 -2.25
C PRO A 316 -9.16 -6.79 -1.71
N GLY A 317 -8.43 -6.11 -2.61
CA GLY A 317 -7.31 -5.22 -2.27
C GLY A 317 -5.98 -5.92 -1.94
N TYR A 318 -5.87 -7.23 -2.16
CA TYR A 318 -4.63 -8.00 -2.00
C TYR A 318 -4.59 -9.23 -2.91
N ASN A 319 -3.41 -9.83 -3.05
CA ASN A 319 -3.16 -11.01 -3.88
C ASN A 319 -2.52 -12.14 -3.05
N LEU A 320 -2.72 -13.40 -3.44
CA LEU A 320 -2.12 -14.59 -2.82
C LEU A 320 -0.87 -15.04 -3.61
N LYS A 321 0.00 -15.85 -2.99
CA LYS A 321 1.13 -16.45 -3.71
C LYS A 321 0.59 -17.62 -4.53
N THR A 322 0.87 -17.67 -5.83
CA THR A 322 0.63 -18.89 -6.60
C THR A 322 1.53 -20.00 -6.05
N THR A 323 0.93 -21.11 -5.63
CA THR A 323 1.63 -22.31 -5.17
C THR A 323 0.77 -23.50 -5.58
N THR A 324 1.12 -24.13 -6.70
CA THR A 324 0.44 -25.32 -7.21
C THR A 324 0.85 -26.55 -6.40
N VAL A 325 -0.04 -27.55 -6.33
CA VAL A 325 0.18 -28.80 -5.60
C VAL A 325 0.15 -29.94 -6.61
N PRO A 326 1.19 -30.79 -6.70
CA PRO A 326 1.16 -31.98 -7.54
C PRO A 326 -0.05 -32.86 -7.24
N GLY A 327 -0.76 -33.32 -8.28
CA GLY A 327 -2.00 -34.08 -8.17
C GLY A 327 -3.28 -33.24 -8.05
N LEU A 328 -3.20 -31.91 -7.88
CA LEU A 328 -4.35 -31.02 -8.07
C LEU A 328 -4.28 -30.39 -9.47
N PHE A 329 -5.24 -30.74 -10.33
CA PHE A 329 -5.24 -30.39 -11.74
C PHE A 329 -6.63 -29.97 -12.23
N HIS A 330 -6.69 -29.31 -13.39
CA HIS A 330 -7.88 -28.60 -13.89
C HIS A 330 -8.89 -29.53 -14.58
N LYS A 331 -9.23 -30.65 -13.94
CA LYS A 331 -10.36 -31.49 -14.36
C LYS A 331 -11.68 -30.70 -14.37
N ARG A 332 -12.67 -31.19 -15.11
CA ARG A 332 -14.05 -30.69 -15.06
C ARG A 332 -14.55 -30.65 -13.60
N GLY A 333 -15.17 -29.53 -13.23
CA GLY A 333 -15.59 -29.21 -11.88
C GLY A 333 -14.50 -28.67 -10.95
N ALA A 334 -13.24 -28.53 -11.38
CA ALA A 334 -12.19 -27.91 -10.57
C ALA A 334 -12.49 -26.43 -10.28
N VAL A 335 -12.27 -26.02 -9.03
CA VAL A 335 -12.34 -24.62 -8.57
C VAL A 335 -10.92 -24.10 -8.38
N ALA A 336 -10.55 -23.07 -9.13
CA ALA A 336 -9.17 -22.58 -9.20
C ALA A 336 -9.09 -21.05 -9.18
N ALA A 337 -7.95 -20.54 -8.68
CA ALA A 337 -7.75 -19.11 -8.47
C ALA A 337 -7.31 -18.39 -9.75
N SER A 338 -7.94 -17.25 -10.04
CA SER A 338 -7.55 -16.39 -11.16
C SER A 338 -6.20 -15.71 -10.89
N LYS A 339 -5.43 -15.41 -11.94
CA LYS A 339 -4.23 -14.56 -11.86
C LYS A 339 -4.07 -13.72 -13.13
N MET A 340 -3.39 -12.58 -13.03
CA MET A 340 -3.02 -11.79 -14.21
C MET A 340 -1.99 -12.54 -15.07
N PRO A 341 -1.96 -12.29 -16.41
CA PRO A 341 -0.96 -12.87 -17.32
C PRO A 341 0.49 -12.60 -16.87
N PRO A 342 1.45 -13.49 -17.19
CA PRO A 342 2.84 -13.41 -16.70
C PRO A 342 3.51 -12.04 -16.90
N GLU A 343 3.26 -11.40 -18.04
CA GLU A 343 3.83 -10.11 -18.44
C GLU A 343 3.42 -8.97 -17.49
N ARG A 344 2.23 -9.09 -16.89
CA ARG A 344 1.68 -8.17 -15.90
C ARG A 344 1.76 -8.71 -14.47
N ASN A 345 2.31 -9.91 -14.29
CA ASN A 345 2.36 -10.64 -13.02
C ASN A 345 3.75 -11.21 -12.69
N PRO A 346 4.83 -10.39 -12.69
CA PRO A 346 6.21 -10.85 -12.53
C PRO A 346 6.53 -11.43 -11.13
N LYS A 347 5.56 -11.48 -10.22
CA LYS A 347 5.69 -12.04 -8.86
C LYS A 347 4.88 -13.33 -8.66
N ASP A 348 4.29 -13.84 -9.74
CA ASP A 348 3.36 -14.96 -9.78
C ASP A 348 2.37 -14.97 -8.60
N ARG A 349 1.40 -14.05 -8.69
CA ARG A 349 0.39 -13.82 -7.65
C ARG A 349 -1.00 -14.10 -8.20
N SER A 350 -1.72 -15.00 -7.57
CA SER A 350 -3.17 -15.17 -7.77
C SER A 350 -3.93 -14.00 -7.15
N ASP A 351 -5.09 -13.67 -7.70
CA ASP A 351 -5.99 -12.70 -7.07
C ASP A 351 -6.43 -13.15 -5.66
N GLY A 352 -6.81 -12.19 -4.83
CA GLY A 352 -7.24 -12.48 -3.46
C GLY A 352 -8.66 -13.04 -3.33
N SER A 353 -9.54 -12.85 -4.32
CA SER A 353 -10.94 -13.29 -4.26
C SER A 353 -11.49 -13.89 -5.55
N GLN A 354 -10.95 -13.53 -6.72
CA GLN A 354 -11.41 -14.06 -7.99
C GLN A 354 -11.04 -15.54 -8.18
N PHE A 355 -12.03 -16.32 -8.60
CA PHE A 355 -11.88 -17.73 -8.91
C PHE A 355 -12.74 -18.10 -10.11
N TYR A 356 -12.42 -19.24 -10.71
CA TYR A 356 -13.21 -19.85 -11.77
C TYR A 356 -13.54 -21.31 -11.47
N ILE A 357 -14.63 -21.78 -12.08
CA ILE A 357 -15.05 -23.18 -12.09
C ILE A 357 -14.89 -23.71 -13.51
N VAL A 358 -14.17 -24.83 -13.66
CA VAL A 358 -13.92 -25.45 -14.96
C VAL A 358 -15.16 -26.23 -15.41
N SER A 359 -15.87 -25.73 -16.43
CA SER A 359 -16.84 -26.55 -17.19
C SER A 359 -16.07 -27.53 -18.10
N GLY A 360 -15.04 -27.01 -18.77
CA GLY A 360 -14.08 -27.77 -19.57
C GLY A 360 -14.66 -28.43 -20.82
N ARG A 361 -13.78 -29.17 -21.52
CA ARG A 361 -14.15 -30.11 -22.58
C ARG A 361 -13.29 -31.36 -22.52
N ILE A 362 -13.70 -32.39 -23.25
CA ILE A 362 -12.86 -33.56 -23.52
C ILE A 362 -11.71 -33.16 -24.46
N PHE A 363 -10.55 -33.78 -24.24
CA PHE A 363 -9.38 -33.68 -25.09
C PHE A 363 -9.02 -35.07 -25.61
N SER A 364 -8.59 -35.14 -26.87
CA SER A 364 -7.99 -36.34 -27.44
C SER A 364 -6.57 -36.58 -26.91
N ARG A 365 -6.07 -37.81 -27.02
CA ARG A 365 -4.70 -38.12 -26.56
C ARG A 365 -3.64 -37.31 -27.32
N ASP A 366 -3.90 -36.94 -28.58
CA ASP A 366 -2.97 -36.18 -29.39
C ASP A 366 -2.96 -34.69 -29.03
N GLU A 367 -4.12 -34.06 -28.78
CA GLU A 367 -4.17 -32.72 -28.19
C GLU A 367 -3.44 -32.66 -26.83
N LEU A 368 -3.55 -33.71 -26.01
CA LEU A 368 -2.80 -33.79 -24.76
C LEU A 368 -1.29 -33.88 -25.00
N LYS A 369 -0.82 -34.64 -26.02
CA LYS A 369 0.61 -34.68 -26.38
C LYS A 369 1.12 -33.32 -26.85
N ASP A 370 0.30 -32.56 -27.59
CA ASP A 370 0.67 -31.21 -28.03
C ASP A 370 0.81 -30.26 -26.84
N ILE A 371 -0.07 -30.35 -25.83
CA ILE A 371 0.06 -29.58 -24.58
C ILE A 371 1.29 -30.04 -23.78
N GLU A 372 1.55 -31.35 -23.66
CA GLU A 372 2.78 -31.90 -23.05
C GLU A 372 4.04 -31.29 -23.69
N LYS A 373 4.07 -31.25 -25.04
CA LYS A 373 5.17 -30.67 -25.82
C LYS A 373 5.30 -29.16 -25.66
N GLN A 374 4.19 -28.41 -25.72
CA GLN A 374 4.19 -26.95 -25.60
C GLN A 374 4.63 -26.48 -24.21
N LYS A 375 4.20 -27.19 -23.15
CA LYS A 375 4.49 -26.81 -21.76
C LYS A 375 5.73 -27.48 -21.18
N GLY A 376 6.31 -28.47 -21.85
CA GLY A 376 7.44 -29.26 -21.34
C GLY A 376 7.06 -30.16 -20.15
N ILE A 377 5.80 -30.59 -20.08
CA ILE A 377 5.26 -31.43 -18.99
C ILE A 377 4.92 -32.84 -19.49
N ARG A 378 4.60 -33.75 -18.56
CA ARG A 378 3.96 -35.04 -18.87
C ARG A 378 2.76 -35.23 -17.95
N PHE A 379 1.63 -35.62 -18.52
CA PHE A 379 0.43 -35.94 -17.75
C PHE A 379 0.52 -37.35 -17.16
N THR A 380 -0.02 -37.54 -15.95
CA THR A 380 -0.17 -38.87 -15.36
C THR A 380 -1.23 -39.68 -16.12
N PRO A 381 -1.22 -41.04 -16.01
CA PRO A 381 -2.31 -41.86 -16.56
C PRO A 381 -3.70 -41.45 -16.07
N GLU A 382 -3.81 -40.99 -14.82
CA GLU A 382 -5.04 -40.45 -14.23
C GLU A 382 -5.48 -39.15 -14.90
N GLN A 383 -4.57 -38.19 -15.10
CA GLN A 383 -4.87 -36.93 -15.81
C GLN A 383 -5.31 -37.21 -17.26
N ILE A 384 -4.60 -38.09 -17.97
CA ILE A 384 -4.95 -38.49 -19.34
C ILE A 384 -6.36 -39.11 -19.38
N SER A 385 -6.63 -40.08 -18.51
CA SER A 385 -7.95 -40.71 -18.42
C SER A 385 -9.05 -39.70 -18.13
N THR A 386 -8.82 -38.79 -17.17
CA THR A 386 -9.76 -37.74 -16.78
C THR A 386 -10.05 -36.79 -17.93
N TYR A 387 -9.02 -36.27 -18.61
CA TYR A 387 -9.20 -35.33 -19.72
C TYR A 387 -9.81 -35.98 -20.97
N ASN A 388 -9.59 -37.27 -21.19
CA ASN A 388 -10.20 -38.03 -22.28
C ASN A 388 -11.68 -38.40 -22.03
N THR A 389 -12.16 -38.40 -20.78
CA THR A 389 -13.51 -38.92 -20.42
C THR A 389 -14.42 -37.87 -19.79
N LEU A 390 -13.94 -37.17 -18.76
CA LEU A 390 -14.67 -36.12 -18.05
C LEU A 390 -14.32 -34.73 -18.58
N GLY A 391 -13.12 -34.57 -19.14
CA GLY A 391 -12.63 -33.30 -19.65
C GLY A 391 -12.07 -32.36 -18.58
N GLY A 392 -11.76 -31.12 -18.99
CA GLY A 392 -11.19 -30.09 -18.12
C GLY A 392 -10.49 -28.98 -18.89
N ALA A 393 -9.37 -28.50 -18.36
CA ALA A 393 -8.51 -27.46 -18.92
C ALA A 393 -7.00 -27.77 -18.73
N PRO A 394 -6.47 -28.83 -19.36
CA PRO A 394 -5.07 -29.30 -19.20
C PRO A 394 -4.01 -28.22 -19.43
N HIS A 395 -4.27 -27.24 -20.28
CA HIS A 395 -3.36 -26.14 -20.57
C HIS A 395 -3.12 -25.20 -19.37
N LEU A 396 -3.94 -25.24 -18.31
CA LEU A 396 -3.76 -24.46 -17.08
C LEU A 396 -2.94 -25.20 -16.00
N ASP A 397 -2.68 -26.50 -16.17
CA ASP A 397 -1.96 -27.31 -15.17
C ASP A 397 -0.54 -26.79 -14.94
N GLY A 398 -0.14 -26.73 -13.66
CA GLY A 398 1.14 -26.17 -13.22
C GLY A 398 1.15 -24.66 -13.03
N ASP A 399 0.28 -23.90 -13.70
CA ASP A 399 0.27 -22.44 -13.65
C ASP A 399 -0.73 -21.84 -12.65
N TYR A 400 -1.89 -22.45 -12.48
CA TYR A 400 -2.98 -21.90 -11.64
C TYR A 400 -3.28 -22.79 -10.45
N VAL A 401 -3.65 -22.20 -9.31
CA VAL A 401 -3.89 -22.94 -8.07
C VAL A 401 -5.32 -23.48 -8.06
N VAL A 402 -5.47 -24.77 -8.30
CA VAL A 402 -6.71 -25.51 -7.99
C VAL A 402 -6.81 -25.65 -6.47
N PHE A 403 -7.89 -25.14 -5.88
CA PHE A 403 -8.09 -25.13 -4.42
C PHE A 403 -9.41 -25.75 -3.96
N GLY A 404 -10.24 -26.25 -4.89
CA GLY A 404 -11.45 -26.98 -4.59
C GLY A 404 -12.04 -27.70 -5.81
N GLU A 405 -13.22 -28.28 -5.63
CA GLU A 405 -14.00 -28.93 -6.69
C GLU A 405 -15.52 -28.85 -6.42
N VAL A 406 -16.31 -28.85 -7.48
CA VAL A 406 -17.78 -29.00 -7.43
C VAL A 406 -18.15 -30.42 -6.99
N LYS A 407 -19.17 -30.54 -6.14
CA LYS A 407 -19.80 -31.79 -5.70
C LYS A 407 -21.26 -31.93 -6.14
N ALA A 408 -21.98 -30.83 -6.34
CA ALA A 408 -23.30 -30.82 -6.98
C ALA A 408 -23.53 -29.51 -7.74
N GLY A 409 -24.43 -29.52 -8.73
CA GLY A 409 -24.72 -28.34 -9.56
C GLY A 409 -23.80 -28.17 -10.78
N MET A 410 -23.16 -29.24 -11.28
CA MET A 410 -22.40 -29.14 -12.54
C MET A 410 -23.30 -28.82 -13.75
N ASP A 411 -24.57 -29.22 -13.72
CA ASP A 411 -25.59 -28.81 -14.69
C ASP A 411 -25.85 -27.29 -14.63
N VAL A 412 -25.79 -26.67 -13.45
CA VAL A 412 -25.87 -25.22 -13.28
C VAL A 412 -24.63 -24.56 -13.88
N VAL A 413 -23.44 -25.09 -13.60
CA VAL A 413 -22.17 -24.64 -14.20
C VAL A 413 -22.23 -24.70 -15.73
N ASP A 414 -22.77 -25.77 -16.31
CA ASP A 414 -22.91 -25.91 -17.76
C ASP A 414 -23.92 -24.93 -18.35
N ARG A 415 -25.07 -24.73 -17.70
CA ARG A 415 -26.06 -23.73 -18.13
C ARG A 415 -25.46 -22.33 -18.12
N ILE A 416 -24.76 -21.96 -17.05
CA ILE A 416 -24.01 -20.68 -16.98
C ILE A 416 -22.94 -20.63 -18.06
N ALA A 417 -22.20 -21.72 -18.31
CA ALA A 417 -21.14 -21.78 -19.32
C ALA A 417 -21.66 -21.70 -20.78
N ALA A 418 -22.95 -21.88 -21.00
CA ALA A 418 -23.58 -21.91 -22.31
C ALA A 418 -24.42 -20.66 -22.65
N VAL A 419 -24.51 -19.68 -21.75
CA VAL A 419 -25.24 -18.42 -22.00
C VAL A 419 -24.59 -17.57 -23.10
N GLU A 420 -25.37 -16.68 -23.69
CA GLU A 420 -24.87 -15.68 -24.63
C GLU A 420 -23.99 -14.65 -23.90
N THR A 421 -22.90 -14.23 -24.55
CA THR A 421 -21.95 -13.26 -24.02
C THR A 421 -21.72 -12.11 -25.00
N TYR A 422 -21.56 -10.90 -24.49
CA TYR A 422 -21.05 -9.77 -25.26
C TYR A 422 -19.52 -9.86 -25.45
N ALA A 423 -18.93 -8.81 -26.03
CA ALA A 423 -17.48 -8.65 -26.11
C ALA A 423 -16.82 -8.81 -24.72
N VAL A 424 -15.61 -9.38 -24.70
CA VAL A 424 -14.85 -9.70 -23.47
C VAL A 424 -15.49 -10.79 -22.59
N ASP A 425 -16.30 -11.67 -23.20
CA ASP A 425 -16.86 -12.88 -22.60
C ASP A 425 -17.80 -12.66 -21.39
N ARG A 426 -18.34 -11.44 -21.20
CA ARG A 426 -19.33 -11.15 -20.14
C ARG A 426 -20.73 -11.63 -20.57
N PRO A 427 -21.50 -12.35 -19.73
CA PRO A 427 -22.90 -12.69 -20.01
C PRO A 427 -23.77 -11.50 -20.42
N VAL A 428 -24.68 -11.73 -21.36
CA VAL A 428 -25.64 -10.70 -21.85
C VAL A 428 -26.60 -10.24 -20.76
N ASP A 429 -27.08 -11.21 -19.98
CA ASP A 429 -27.92 -11.01 -18.79
C ASP A 429 -27.09 -11.28 -17.53
N ASP A 430 -27.26 -10.44 -16.50
CA ASP A 430 -26.48 -10.49 -15.27
C ASP A 430 -26.74 -11.79 -14.47
N ILE A 431 -25.72 -12.64 -14.38
CA ILE A 431 -25.72 -13.81 -13.50
C ILE A 431 -25.02 -13.43 -12.21
N ARG A 432 -25.75 -13.41 -11.09
CA ARG A 432 -25.24 -12.98 -9.78
C ARG A 432 -25.10 -14.15 -8.82
N ILE A 433 -24.02 -14.14 -8.06
CA ILE A 433 -23.90 -14.88 -6.80
C ILE A 433 -24.78 -14.13 -5.80
N MET A 434 -25.83 -14.76 -5.30
CA MET A 434 -26.73 -14.13 -4.31
C MET A 434 -26.00 -14.03 -2.96
N HIS A 435 -25.53 -15.18 -2.47
CA HIS A 435 -24.65 -15.33 -1.32
C HIS A 435 -23.91 -16.68 -1.42
N ILE A 436 -23.00 -16.95 -0.48
CA ILE A 436 -22.36 -18.26 -0.34
C ILE A 436 -22.56 -18.78 1.09
N ASP A 437 -23.22 -19.92 1.24
CA ASP A 437 -23.44 -20.55 2.54
C ASP A 437 -22.31 -21.52 2.91
N ILE A 438 -22.03 -21.60 4.21
CA ILE A 438 -21.07 -22.55 4.78
C ILE A 438 -21.82 -23.81 5.23
N LEU A 439 -21.65 -24.91 4.49
CA LEU A 439 -22.23 -26.19 4.84
C LEU A 439 -21.38 -26.82 5.94
N LYS A 440 -21.95 -26.97 7.15
CA LYS A 440 -21.30 -27.63 8.29
C LYS A 440 -21.36 -29.16 8.16
N LYS A 441 -20.51 -29.84 8.94
CA LYS A 441 -20.48 -31.31 9.04
C LYS A 441 -21.64 -31.89 9.83
#